data_AF-X1BVP9-F1
#
_entry.id   AF-X1BVP9-F1
#
_cell.length_a   1.000
_cell.length_b   1.000
_cell.length_c   1.000
_cell.angle_alpha   90.00
_cell.angle_beta   90.00
_cell.angle_gamma   90.00
#
_symmetry.space_group_name_H-M   'P 1'
#
loop_
_entity.id
_entity.type
_entity.pdbx_description
1 polymer ?
#
loop_
_entity_poly.entity_id
_entity_poly.type
_entity_poly.pdbx_seq_one_letter_code
_entity_poly.pdbx_strand_id
1 'polypeptide(L)'
;EQLSGILKFDPENKIIIGYKDVKEDEFWVRGHIPGNPLMPGVLMVEAAAQLCTYYFKSSIDTEKFFGFGGIDKVKFRGKVPRTHIP
;
A
#
# COMPACT_ATOMS: atom_id res chain seq x y z
N GLU A 1 -5.07 -7.65 -3.31
CA GLU A 1 -4.99 -6.66 -2.21
C GLU A 1 -3.65 -5.93 -2.28
N GLN A 2 -3.58 -4.68 -1.79
CA GLN A 2 -2.39 -3.81 -1.95
C GLN A 2 -1.51 -3.74 -0.70
N LEU A 3 -1.97 -4.24 0.45
CA LEU A 3 -1.18 -4.42 1.66
C LEU A 3 -0.98 -5.91 1.92
N SER A 4 0.26 -6.39 2.07
CA SER A 4 0.55 -7.81 2.31
C SER A 4 0.51 -8.18 3.79
N GLY A 5 0.94 -7.27 4.67
CA GLY A 5 0.98 -7.55 6.10
C GLY A 5 1.42 -6.36 6.94
N ILE A 6 1.27 -6.52 8.25
CA ILE A 6 1.70 -5.56 9.27
C ILE A 6 2.95 -6.10 9.94
N LEU A 7 4.03 -5.31 9.89
CA LEU A 7 5.30 -5.61 10.54
C LEU A 7 5.34 -5.05 11.97
N LYS A 8 4.76 -3.87 12.20
CA LYS A 8 4.71 -3.22 13.52
C LYS A 8 3.38 -2.47 13.68
N PHE A 9 2.76 -2.61 14.84
CA PHE A 9 1.63 -1.81 15.29
C PHE A 9 1.91 -1.28 16.69
N ASP A 10 2.00 0.04 16.83
CA ASP A 10 2.40 0.75 18.05
C ASP A 10 1.52 2.00 18.20
N PRO A 11 0.29 1.83 18.71
CA PRO A 11 -0.70 2.90 18.79
C PRO A 11 -0.34 3.99 19.82
N GLU A 12 0.43 3.64 20.86
CA GLU A 12 0.90 4.60 21.87
C GLU A 12 1.78 5.69 21.23
N ASN A 13 2.70 5.27 20.33
CA ASN A 13 3.56 6.19 19.60
C ASN A 13 2.99 6.63 18.24
N LYS A 14 1.77 6.19 17.89
CA LYS A 14 1.11 6.43 16.60
C LYS A 14 1.92 5.94 15.39
N ILE A 15 2.56 4.78 15.54
CA ILE A 15 3.39 4.17 14.51
C ILE A 15 2.73 2.89 14.01
N ILE A 16 2.65 2.76 12.68
CA ILE A 16 2.34 1.50 12.02
C ILE A 16 3.31 1.31 10.85
N ILE A 17 3.80 0.08 10.69
CA ILE A 17 4.67 -0.30 9.58
C ILE A 17 4.01 -1.51 8.93
N GLY A 18 3.64 -1.35 7.66
CA GLY A 18 3.17 -2.42 6.81
C GLY A 18 4.08 -2.63 5.62
N TYR A 19 3.92 -3.76 4.94
CA TYR A 19 4.66 -4.07 3.73
C TYR A 19 3.74 -4.61 2.64
N LYS A 20 4.19 -4.48 1.40
CA LYS A 20 3.54 -5.01 0.21
C LYS A 20 4.59 -5.76 -0.59
N ASP A 21 4.41 -7.06 -0.69
CA ASP A 21 5.17 -7.91 -1.58
C ASP A 21 4.66 -7.70 -3.01
N VAL A 22 5.56 -7.30 -3.89
CA VAL A 22 5.29 -7.17 -5.32
C VAL A 22 5.61 -8.49 -5.99
N LYS A 23 4.61 -9.14 -6.60
CA LYS A 23 4.79 -10.42 -7.29
C LYS A 23 4.96 -10.26 -8.80
N GLU A 24 5.52 -11.28 -9.44
CA GLU A 24 5.71 -11.32 -10.90
C GLU A 24 4.39 -11.39 -11.68
N ASP A 25 3.36 -11.97 -11.08
CA ASP A 25 2.08 -12.28 -11.70
C ASP A 25 0.98 -11.27 -11.34
N GLU A 26 1.33 -10.13 -10.74
CA GLU A 26 0.32 -9.12 -10.40
C GLU A 26 -0.37 -8.56 -11.63
N PHE A 27 -1.66 -8.23 -11.49
CA PHE A 27 -2.53 -7.83 -12.59
C PHE A 27 -1.97 -6.65 -13.43
N TRP A 28 -1.22 -5.75 -12.79
CA TRP A 28 -0.63 -4.58 -13.43
C TRP A 28 0.64 -4.92 -14.21
N VAL A 29 1.33 -6.02 -13.92
CA VAL A 29 2.64 -6.34 -14.51
C VAL A 29 2.57 -6.40 -16.03
N ARG A 30 1.51 -7.02 -16.57
CA ARG A 30 1.32 -7.15 -18.02
C ARG A 30 0.94 -5.84 -18.73
N GLY A 31 0.34 -4.90 -18.00
CA GLY A 31 -0.31 -3.71 -18.56
C GLY A 31 0.34 -2.39 -18.20
N HIS A 32 1.21 -2.36 -17.19
CA HIS A 32 1.81 -1.15 -16.66
C HIS A 32 3.28 -1.43 -16.30
N ILE A 33 4.23 -1.21 -17.20
CA ILE A 33 4.12 -0.82 -18.60
C ILE A 33 4.54 -2.03 -19.46
N PRO A 34 3.86 -2.37 -20.58
CA PRO A 34 4.22 -3.55 -21.37
C PRO A 34 5.71 -3.53 -21.77
N GLY A 35 6.42 -4.64 -21.53
CA GLY A 35 7.86 -4.76 -21.75
C GLY A 35 8.75 -4.08 -20.69
N ASN A 36 8.20 -3.18 -19.87
CA ASN A 36 8.90 -2.53 -18.76
C ASN A 36 7.98 -2.35 -17.53
N PRO A 37 7.64 -3.45 -16.82
CA PRO A 37 6.71 -3.41 -15.69
C PRO A 37 7.14 -2.44 -14.59
N LEU A 38 6.19 -1.61 -14.16
CA LEU A 38 6.37 -0.57 -13.16
C LEU A 38 5.09 -0.52 -12.31
N MET A 39 5.19 -0.66 -11.00
CA MET A 39 3.99 -0.56 -10.17
C MET A 39 3.32 0.82 -10.32
N PRO A 40 2.01 0.91 -10.62
CA PRO A 40 1.30 2.17 -10.65
C PRO A 40 1.34 2.86 -9.28
N GLY A 41 1.68 4.15 -9.24
CA GLY A 41 1.75 4.91 -7.98
C GLY A 41 0.44 4.93 -7.19
N VAL A 42 -0.71 4.85 -7.88
CA VAL A 42 -2.03 4.74 -7.23
C VAL A 42 -2.18 3.48 -6.39
N LEU A 43 -1.53 2.37 -6.75
CA LEU A 43 -1.55 1.14 -5.94
C LEU A 43 -0.71 1.27 -4.68
N MET A 44 0.38 2.05 -4.74
CA MET A 44 1.18 2.38 -3.56
C MET A 44 0.39 3.27 -2.60
N VAL A 45 -0.39 4.22 -3.13
CA VAL A 45 -1.31 5.06 -2.35
C VAL A 45 -2.40 4.20 -1.72
N GLU A 46 -3.00 3.28 -2.48
CA GLU A 46 -4.02 2.36 -1.97
C GLU A 46 -3.48 1.49 -0.82
N ALA A 47 -2.26 0.97 -0.93
CA ALA A 47 -1.59 0.24 0.15
C ALA A 47 -1.47 1.08 1.43
N ALA A 48 -1.08 2.36 1.29
CA ALA A 48 -0.98 3.29 2.41
C ALA A 48 -2.36 3.62 3.01
N ALA A 49 -3.39 3.79 2.17
CA ALA A 49 -4.77 4.02 2.61
C ALA A 49 -5.30 2.82 3.42
N GLN A 50 -5.04 1.59 2.95
CA GLN A 50 -5.39 0.35 3.65
C GLN A 50 -4.65 0.25 4.99
N LEU A 51 -3.37 0.61 5.04
CA LEU A 51 -2.58 0.63 6.27
C LEU A 51 -3.14 1.61 7.32
N CYS A 52 -3.47 2.84 6.90
CA CYS A 52 -4.11 3.82 7.77
C CYS A 52 -5.48 3.34 8.26
N THR A 53 -6.28 2.75 7.38
CA THR A 53 -7.59 2.20 7.74
C THR A 53 -7.47 1.10 8.79
N TYR A 54 -6.49 0.20 8.64
CA TYR A 54 -6.20 -0.82 9.63
C TYR A 54 -5.81 -0.21 10.99
N TYR A 55 -4.94 0.81 10.99
CA TYR A 55 -4.57 1.52 12.22
C TYR A 55 -5.78 2.07 12.95
N PHE A 56 -6.66 2.80 12.24
CA PHE A 56 -7.84 3.43 12.86
C PHE A 56 -8.81 2.39 13.40
N LYS A 57 -9.15 1.36 12.62
CA LYS A 57 -10.04 0.27 13.07
C LYS A 57 -9.47 -0.49 14.26
N SER A 58 -8.16 -0.62 14.37
CA SER A 58 -7.50 -1.32 15.48
C SER A 58 -7.28 -0.44 16.70
N SER A 59 -7.44 0.90 16.57
CA SER A 59 -7.22 1.86 17.66
C SER A 59 -8.51 2.44 18.22
N ILE A 60 -9.64 2.26 17.54
CA ILE A 60 -10.93 2.84 17.89
C ILE A 60 -11.99 1.74 17.75
N ASP A 61 -12.72 1.48 18.83
CA ASP A 61 -13.89 0.60 18.81
C ASP A 61 -15.08 1.35 18.18
N THR A 62 -15.24 1.22 16.86
CA THR A 62 -16.35 1.84 16.13
C THR A 62 -16.73 1.08 14.87
N GLU A 63 -18.04 0.93 14.67
CA GLU A 63 -18.65 0.34 13.47
C GLU A 63 -18.74 1.33 12.29
N LYS A 64 -18.19 2.54 12.43
CA LYS A 64 -18.26 3.56 11.37
C LYS A 64 -17.36 3.17 10.19
N PHE A 65 -17.88 3.40 8.99
CA PHE A 65 -17.08 3.28 7.78
C PHE A 65 -16.00 4.38 7.74
N PHE A 66 -14.76 3.97 7.51
CA PHE A 66 -13.64 4.88 7.26
C PHE A 66 -13.32 4.88 5.78
N GLY A 67 -13.57 6.02 5.12
CA GLY A 67 -13.21 6.25 3.73
C GLY A 67 -11.88 6.99 3.62
N PHE A 68 -11.17 6.76 2.54
CA PHE A 68 -9.98 7.53 2.19
C PHE A 68 -10.40 8.84 1.48
N GLY A 69 -10.35 9.96 2.21
CA GLY A 69 -10.87 11.24 1.74
C GLY A 69 -9.94 12.01 0.78
N GLY A 70 -8.63 11.77 0.82
CA GLY A 70 -7.68 12.44 -0.06
C GLY A 70 -6.23 12.28 0.37
N ILE A 71 -5.32 12.70 -0.51
CA ILE A 71 -3.88 12.80 -0.28
C ILE A 71 -3.42 14.20 -0.67
N ASP A 72 -2.39 14.70 0.01
CA ASP A 72 -1.73 15.95 -0.31
C ASP A 72 -0.21 15.74 -0.40
N LYS A 73 0.48 16.59 -1.17
CA LYS A 73 1.96 16.65 -1.30
C LYS A 73 2.66 15.34 -1.68
N VAL A 74 1.97 14.42 -2.35
CA VAL A 74 2.55 13.14 -2.81
C VAL A 74 3.41 13.35 -4.07
N LYS A 75 4.62 12.77 -4.07
CA LYS A 75 5.54 12.74 -5.22
C LYS A 75 6.19 11.37 -5.33
N PHE A 76 6.08 10.73 -6.48
CA PHE A 76 6.78 9.46 -6.78
C PHE A 76 8.16 9.76 -7.36
N ARG A 77 9.22 9.35 -6.67
CA ARG A 77 10.62 9.67 -7.03
C ARG A 77 11.45 8.47 -7.50
N GLY A 78 10.94 7.26 -7.29
CA GLY A 78 11.61 6.01 -7.63
C GLY A 78 10.64 5.06 -8.33
N LYS A 79 11.22 4.07 -9.01
CA LYS A 79 10.48 3.00 -9.66
C LYS A 79 10.41 1.78 -8.75
N VAL A 80 9.25 1.14 -8.69
CA VAL A 80 9.07 -0.18 -8.07
C VAL A 80 8.83 -1.17 -9.21
N PRO A 81 9.84 -1.96 -9.62
CA PRO A 81 9.65 -2.96 -10.66
C PRO A 81 8.89 -4.18 -10.11
N ARG A 82 8.47 -5.07 -11.00
CA ARG A 82 8.11 -6.44 -10.56
C ARG A 82 9.32 -7.08 -9.90
N THR A 83 9.10 -7.90 -8.86
CA THR A 83 10.17 -8.75 -8.33
C THR A 83 10.66 -9.67 -9.44
N HIS A 84 11.96 -9.96 -9.49
CA HIS A 84 12.47 -11.04 -10.32
C HIS A 84 13.01 -12.10 -9.36
N ILE A 85 12.36 -13.26 -9.29
CA ILE A 85 12.94 -14.40 -8.59
C ILE A 85 13.82 -15.11 -9.63
N PRO A 86 15.16 -15.16 -9.44
CA PRO A 86 16.06 -15.82 -10.38
C PRO A 86 15.77 -17.32 -10.52
#